data_AF-A0A7S4UQV1-F1
#
_entry.id   AF-A0A7S4UQV1-F1
#
_cell.length_a   1.000
_cell.length_b   1.000
_cell.length_c   1.000
_cell.angle_alpha   90.00
_cell.angle_beta   90.00
_cell.angle_gamma   90.00
#
_symmetry.space_group_name_H-M   'P 1'
#
loop_
_entity.id
_entity.type
_entity.pdbx_description
1 polymer ?
#
loop_
_entity_poly.entity_id
_entity_poly.type
_entity_poly.pdbx_seq_one_letter_code
_entity_poly.pdbx_strand_id
1 'polypeptide(L)'
;LPFWWTAPELLDGGMESTASDVYAYAITLWELFHPRTSSIYPNAELLQTLELIKRGELRPMIDESVPSEIIELMHQCWSSAAESRPGFSAIVNELTRLSRDVDFMRRGISSTSHSSQIIVPSQLLHKVQMGRHVPPERYESASIMFFSIHREESEDDPSSLRQQFEMKTKHLINSVADKHSALVMPTCNPTCYMFATGIPEAHPDHAFLLLRLAMNLVKELIVLRNEMGCCLSFRA
;
A
#
# COMPACT_ATOMS: atom_id res chain seq x y z
N LEU A 1 0.09 16.38 -10.78
CA LEU A 1 -0.63 16.73 -9.54
C LEU A 1 -1.56 15.56 -9.18
N PRO A 2 -1.72 15.20 -7.90
CA PRO A 2 -2.66 14.16 -7.47
C PRO A 2 -4.10 14.72 -7.52
N PHE A 3 -4.64 14.86 -8.74
CA PHE A 3 -5.90 15.56 -8.99
C PHE A 3 -7.09 15.06 -8.13
N TRP A 4 -7.14 13.77 -7.82
CA TRP A 4 -8.22 13.16 -7.04
C TRP A 4 -8.19 13.47 -5.54
N TRP A 5 -7.01 13.76 -4.99
CA TRP A 5 -6.83 14.15 -3.59
C TRP A 5 -6.90 15.67 -3.40
N THR A 6 -7.06 16.41 -4.50
CA THR A 6 -7.13 17.87 -4.46
C THR A 6 -8.54 18.30 -4.05
N ALA A 7 -8.63 19.06 -2.96
CA ALA A 7 -9.91 19.54 -2.44
C ALA A 7 -10.60 20.48 -3.44
N PRO A 8 -11.95 20.52 -3.47
CA PRO A 8 -12.74 21.37 -4.36
C PRO A 8 -12.26 22.82 -4.42
N GLU A 9 -11.99 23.43 -3.27
CA GLU A 9 -11.54 24.82 -3.16
C GLU A 9 -10.16 25.07 -3.78
N LEU A 10 -9.28 24.06 -3.81
CA LEU A 10 -7.97 24.17 -4.45
C LEU A 10 -8.08 24.05 -5.97
N LEU A 11 -9.06 23.31 -6.47
CA LEU A 11 -9.36 23.23 -7.91
C LEU A 11 -9.90 24.57 -8.46
N ASP A 12 -10.44 25.44 -7.61
CA ASP A 12 -10.86 26.81 -7.93
C ASP A 12 -9.76 27.87 -7.69
N GLY A 13 -8.51 27.45 -7.45
CA GLY A 13 -7.39 28.37 -7.22
C GLY A 13 -7.33 28.94 -5.80
N GLY A 14 -8.01 28.31 -4.84
CA GLY A 14 -7.86 28.58 -3.41
C GLY A 14 -6.48 28.21 -2.87
N MET A 15 -6.27 28.46 -1.58
CA MET A 15 -5.02 28.16 -0.89
C MET A 15 -5.12 26.89 -0.04
N GLU A 16 -4.00 26.20 0.10
CA GLU A 16 -3.85 25.04 0.98
C GLU A 16 -4.21 25.39 2.43
N SER A 17 -4.91 24.48 3.09
CA SER A 17 -5.39 24.65 4.46
C SER A 17 -5.52 23.30 5.17
N THR A 18 -5.68 23.32 6.49
CA THR A 18 -5.98 22.08 7.23
C THR A 18 -7.27 21.40 6.73
N ALA A 19 -8.25 22.17 6.25
CA ALA A 19 -9.48 21.60 5.70
C ALA A 19 -9.24 20.89 4.35
N SER A 20 -8.31 21.39 3.52
CA SER A 20 -7.93 20.70 2.28
C SER A 20 -7.16 19.40 2.57
N ASP A 21 -6.34 19.38 3.63
CA ASP A 21 -5.66 18.16 4.08
C ASP A 21 -6.66 17.11 4.58
N VAL A 22 -7.72 17.53 5.28
CA VAL A 22 -8.81 16.63 5.73
C VAL A 22 -9.54 16.02 4.53
N TYR A 23 -9.75 16.77 3.46
CA TYR A 23 -10.32 16.22 2.22
C TYR A 23 -9.40 15.15 1.61
N ALA A 24 -8.11 15.45 1.47
CA ALA A 24 -7.13 14.50 0.95
C ALA A 24 -7.08 13.22 1.82
N TYR A 25 -7.18 13.38 3.14
CA TYR A 25 -7.25 12.28 4.09
C TYR A 25 -8.48 11.37 3.88
N ALA A 26 -9.64 11.92 3.52
CA ALA A 26 -10.83 11.14 3.19
C ALA A 26 -10.60 10.23 1.97
N ILE A 27 -9.93 10.76 0.94
CA ILE A 27 -9.58 10.00 -0.26
C ILE A 27 -8.55 8.92 0.08
N THR A 28 -7.57 9.21 0.95
CA THR A 28 -6.64 8.19 1.47
C THR A 28 -7.35 7.11 2.26
N LEU A 29 -8.30 7.46 3.14
CA LEU A 29 -9.13 6.47 3.85
C LEU A 29 -9.90 5.59 2.87
N TRP A 30 -10.48 6.16 1.83
CA TRP A 30 -11.17 5.40 0.78
C TRP A 30 -10.24 4.37 0.13
N GLU A 31 -9.01 4.75 -0.22
CA GLU A 31 -8.01 3.85 -0.83
C GLU A 31 -7.63 2.67 0.08
N LEU A 32 -7.67 2.83 1.40
CA LEU A 32 -7.38 1.74 2.33
C LEU A 32 -8.40 0.60 2.22
N PHE A 33 -9.65 0.92 1.89
CA PHE A 33 -10.73 -0.05 1.73
C PHE A 33 -10.96 -0.51 0.30
N HIS A 34 -10.45 0.24 -0.69
CA HIS A 34 -10.60 -0.05 -2.11
C HIS A 34 -9.22 -0.22 -2.75
N PRO A 35 -8.68 -1.45 -2.78
CA PRO A 35 -7.36 -1.73 -3.34
C PRO A 35 -7.21 -1.21 -4.77
N ARG A 36 -5.97 -0.89 -5.17
CA ARG A 36 -5.60 -0.19 -6.41
C ARG A 36 -6.02 -0.79 -7.76
N THR A 37 -6.70 -1.94 -7.79
CA THR A 37 -7.42 -2.39 -9.00
C THR A 37 -8.68 -1.56 -9.26
N SER A 38 -9.18 -0.83 -8.26
CA SER A 38 -10.34 0.05 -8.39
C SER A 38 -9.90 1.46 -8.79
N SER A 39 -10.32 1.94 -9.96
CA SER A 39 -10.21 3.37 -10.30
C SER A 39 -11.12 4.17 -9.36
N ILE A 40 -10.63 5.29 -8.82
CA ILE A 40 -11.43 6.21 -7.98
C ILE A 40 -12.69 6.67 -8.72
N TYR A 41 -12.56 6.92 -10.02
CA TYR A 41 -13.64 7.26 -10.93
C TYR A 41 -13.50 6.44 -12.24
N PRO A 42 -14.10 5.24 -12.33
CA PRO A 42 -13.96 4.40 -13.53
C PRO A 42 -14.65 5.06 -14.73
N ASN A 43 -14.01 5.01 -15.90
CA ASN A 43 -14.53 5.52 -17.18
C ASN A 43 -14.89 7.02 -17.21
N ALA A 44 -14.32 7.82 -16.32
CA ALA A 44 -14.66 9.24 -16.19
C ALA A 44 -13.67 10.15 -16.93
N GLU A 45 -14.18 11.12 -17.69
CA GLU A 45 -13.36 12.15 -18.33
C GLU A 45 -12.81 13.12 -17.27
N LEU A 46 -11.49 13.35 -17.25
CA LEU A 46 -10.82 14.09 -16.17
C LEU A 46 -11.46 15.46 -15.89
N LEU A 47 -11.65 16.30 -16.91
CA LEU A 47 -12.17 17.66 -16.73
C LEU A 47 -13.62 17.66 -16.24
N GLN A 48 -14.45 16.79 -16.79
CA GLN A 48 -15.84 16.64 -16.36
C GLN A 48 -15.92 16.17 -14.90
N THR A 49 -15.08 15.20 -14.54
CA THR A 49 -15.01 14.64 -13.17
C THR A 49 -14.62 15.71 -12.16
N LEU A 50 -13.57 16.50 -12.47
CA LEU A 50 -13.13 17.59 -11.61
C LEU A 50 -14.24 18.63 -11.41
N GLU A 51 -14.97 18.98 -12.47
CA GLU A 51 -16.09 19.92 -12.37
C GLU A 51 -17.23 19.40 -11.50
N LEU A 52 -17.57 18.10 -11.59
CA LEU A 52 -18.57 17.48 -10.72
C LEU A 52 -18.10 17.40 -9.25
N ILE A 53 -16.82 17.12 -9.01
CA ILE A 53 -16.23 17.13 -7.67
C ILE A 53 -16.35 18.52 -7.05
N LYS A 54 -15.99 19.56 -7.81
CA LYS A 54 -16.07 20.97 -7.39
C LYS A 54 -17.49 21.37 -6.97
N ARG A 55 -18.50 20.92 -7.72
CA ARG A 55 -19.92 21.18 -7.40
C ARG A 55 -20.45 20.34 -6.25
N GLY A 56 -19.68 19.37 -5.77
CA GLY A 56 -20.14 18.44 -4.73
C GLY A 56 -21.08 17.35 -5.24
N GLU A 57 -21.20 17.20 -6.56
CA GLU A 57 -22.13 16.28 -7.20
C GLU A 57 -21.54 14.88 -7.36
N LEU A 58 -20.22 14.75 -7.21
CA LEU A 58 -19.51 13.48 -7.38
C LEU A 58 -18.50 13.25 -6.26
N ARG A 59 -18.53 12.04 -5.70
CA ARG A 59 -17.57 11.49 -4.74
C ARG A 59 -17.26 10.03 -5.11
N PRO A 60 -16.12 9.47 -4.66
CA PRO A 60 -15.80 8.07 -4.90
C PRO A 60 -16.92 7.15 -4.38
N MET A 61 -17.26 6.11 -5.14
CA MET A 61 -18.22 5.10 -4.70
C MET A 61 -17.60 4.26 -3.59
N ILE A 62 -18.34 4.02 -2.50
CA ILE A 62 -17.90 3.18 -1.38
C ILE A 62 -18.65 1.85 -1.43
N ASP A 63 -17.90 0.75 -1.31
CA ASP A 63 -18.44 -0.61 -1.17
C ASP A 63 -19.16 -0.78 0.19
N GLU A 64 -20.27 -1.52 0.21
CA GLU A 64 -21.06 -1.80 1.40
C GLU A 64 -20.30 -2.63 2.47
N SER A 65 -19.20 -3.29 2.07
CA SER A 65 -18.31 -4.02 2.97
C SER A 65 -17.47 -3.12 3.87
N VAL A 66 -17.40 -1.82 3.59
CA VAL A 66 -16.74 -0.84 4.47
C VAL A 66 -17.61 -0.60 5.71
N PRO A 67 -17.04 -0.63 6.93
CA PRO A 67 -17.81 -0.33 8.14
C PRO A 67 -18.52 1.03 8.04
N SER A 68 -19.81 1.07 8.40
CA SER A 68 -20.65 2.26 8.26
C SER A 68 -20.08 3.47 8.99
N GLU A 69 -19.44 3.27 10.14
CA GLU A 69 -18.81 4.32 10.92
C GLU A 69 -17.65 4.99 10.15
N ILE A 70 -16.95 4.22 9.33
CA ILE A 70 -15.87 4.71 8.46
C ILE A 70 -16.43 5.40 7.21
N ILE A 71 -17.53 4.88 6.65
CA ILE A 71 -18.27 5.54 5.57
C ILE A 71 -18.72 6.94 6.02
N GLU A 72 -19.34 7.05 7.20
CA GLU A 72 -19.77 8.32 7.77
C GLU A 72 -18.60 9.29 7.99
N LEU A 73 -17.48 8.80 8.52
CA LEU A 73 -16.27 9.61 8.72
C LEU A 73 -15.71 10.11 7.38
N MET A 74 -15.65 9.26 6.35
CA MET A 74 -15.24 9.67 5.00
C MET A 74 -16.18 10.76 4.46
N HIS A 75 -17.50 10.59 4.61
CA HIS A 75 -18.49 11.57 4.18
C HIS A 75 -18.32 12.94 4.81
N GLN A 76 -18.01 12.99 6.10
CA GLN A 76 -17.72 14.23 6.81
C GLN A 76 -16.42 14.86 6.30
N CYS A 77 -15.35 14.06 6.13
CA CYS A 77 -14.03 14.56 5.74
C CYS A 77 -13.98 15.12 4.31
N TRP A 78 -14.76 14.59 3.35
CA TRP A 78 -14.80 15.10 1.97
C TRP A 78 -16.00 16.01 1.64
N SER A 79 -16.61 16.62 2.66
CA SER A 79 -17.67 17.62 2.46
C SER A 79 -17.24 18.72 1.48
N SER A 80 -18.16 19.17 0.62
CA SER A 80 -17.91 20.27 -0.31
C SER A 80 -17.62 21.59 0.42
N ALA A 81 -18.33 21.84 1.52
CA ALA A 81 -18.05 22.96 2.41
C ALA A 81 -16.85 22.63 3.31
N ALA A 82 -15.75 23.36 3.16
CA ALA A 82 -14.49 23.13 3.87
C ALA A 82 -14.65 23.28 5.40
N GLU A 83 -15.48 24.23 5.82
CA GLU A 83 -15.83 24.52 7.21
C GLU A 83 -16.70 23.43 7.87
N SER A 84 -17.36 22.59 7.07
CA SER A 84 -18.15 21.46 7.58
C SER A 84 -17.30 20.21 7.81
N ARG A 85 -16.04 20.22 7.38
CA ARG A 85 -15.12 19.09 7.58
C ARG A 85 -14.62 19.06 9.03
N PRO A 86 -14.54 17.89 9.68
CA PRO A 86 -14.02 17.77 11.03
C PRO A 86 -12.52 18.08 11.06
N GLY A 87 -12.04 18.69 12.14
CA GLY A 87 -10.59 18.82 12.35
C GLY A 87 -9.94 17.48 12.70
N PHE A 88 -8.64 17.32 12.42
CA PHE A 88 -7.91 16.08 12.70
C PHE A 88 -8.02 15.57 14.14
N SER A 89 -8.13 16.46 15.13
CA SER A 89 -8.35 16.06 16.53
C SER A 89 -9.65 15.24 16.70
N ALA A 90 -10.74 15.66 16.04
CA ALA A 90 -12.01 14.93 16.07
C ALA A 90 -11.89 13.58 15.32
N ILE A 91 -11.22 13.57 14.16
CA ILE A 91 -10.97 12.36 13.37
C ILE A 91 -10.18 11.33 14.20
N VAL A 92 -9.10 11.75 14.85
CA VAL A 92 -8.26 10.87 15.68
C VAL A 92 -9.06 10.31 16.86
N ASN A 93 -9.87 11.14 17.52
CA ASN A 93 -10.73 10.68 18.62
C ASN A 93 -11.72 9.62 18.15
N GLU A 94 -12.34 9.81 16.98
CA GLU A 94 -13.31 8.86 16.43
C GLU A 94 -12.64 7.54 16.02
N LEU A 95 -11.51 7.58 15.31
CA LEU A 95 -10.76 6.38 14.97
C LEU A 95 -10.21 5.65 16.20
N THR A 96 -9.82 6.39 17.24
CA THR A 96 -9.39 5.80 18.52
C THR A 96 -10.57 5.12 19.23
N ARG A 97 -11.78 5.69 19.14
CA ARG A 97 -13.00 5.07 19.66
C ARG A 97 -13.33 3.77 18.90
N LEU A 98 -13.28 3.80 17.57
CA LEU A 98 -13.56 2.64 16.72
C LEU A 98 -12.53 1.52 16.88
N SER A 99 -11.23 1.84 17.01
CA SER A 99 -10.18 0.82 17.18
C SER A 99 -10.25 0.04 18.51
N ARG A 100 -10.93 0.59 19.52
CA ARG A 100 -11.19 -0.09 20.80
C ARG A 100 -12.38 -1.05 20.72
N ASP A 101 -13.17 -0.95 19.66
CA ASP A 101 -14.26 -1.86 19.37
C ASP A 101 -13.71 -3.14 18.69
N VAL A 102 -13.79 -4.26 19.39
CA VAL A 102 -13.24 -5.55 18.95
C VAL A 102 -13.98 -6.07 17.71
N ASP A 103 -15.27 -5.74 17.57
CA ASP A 103 -16.09 -6.15 16.42
C ASP A 103 -15.78 -5.32 15.18
N PHE A 104 -15.42 -4.04 15.36
CA PHE A 104 -14.91 -3.19 14.29
C PHE A 104 -13.60 -3.75 13.70
N MET A 105 -12.63 -4.12 14.56
CA MET A 105 -11.35 -4.70 14.12
C MET A 105 -11.53 -6.03 13.38
N ARG A 106 -12.49 -6.87 13.79
CA ARG A 106 -12.80 -8.14 13.09
C ARG A 106 -13.46 -7.94 11.72
N ARG A 107 -14.33 -6.94 11.57
CA ARG A 107 -15.00 -6.62 10.30
C ARG A 107 -14.01 -6.11 9.25
N GLY A 108 -13.08 -5.23 9.64
CA GLY A 108 -12.06 -4.68 8.74
C GLY A 108 -11.06 -5.71 8.17
N ILE A 109 -10.81 -6.81 8.88
CA ILE A 109 -9.90 -7.90 8.41
C ILE A 109 -10.60 -8.82 7.40
N SER A 110 -11.93 -8.87 7.40
CA SER A 110 -12.71 -9.82 6.60
C SER A 110 -12.91 -9.37 5.14
N SER A 111 -12.75 -8.07 4.82
CA SER A 111 -12.98 -7.52 3.47
C SER A 111 -11.72 -7.47 2.59
N THR A 112 -10.51 -7.58 3.16
CA THR A 112 -9.28 -7.69 2.37
C THR A 112 -9.01 -9.13 1.97
N SER A 113 -9.73 -9.63 0.96
CA SER A 113 -9.45 -10.93 0.32
C SER A 113 -8.18 -10.92 -0.56
N HIS A 114 -7.47 -9.80 -0.63
CA HIS A 114 -6.15 -9.76 -1.25
C HIS A 114 -5.12 -10.25 -0.25
N SER A 115 -4.74 -11.51 -0.44
CA SER A 115 -3.65 -12.22 0.24
C SER A 115 -2.30 -11.51 0.06
N SER A 116 -2.16 -10.32 0.65
CA SER A 116 -0.89 -9.79 1.09
C SER A 116 -0.52 -10.61 2.32
N GLN A 117 0.00 -11.82 2.10
CA GLN A 117 0.64 -12.56 3.17
C GLN A 117 1.73 -11.65 3.71
N ILE A 118 1.49 -11.06 4.88
CA ILE A 118 2.55 -10.53 5.71
C ILE A 118 3.52 -11.70 5.86
N ILE A 119 4.71 -11.57 5.28
CA ILE A 119 5.76 -12.58 5.43
C ILE A 119 6.26 -12.41 6.87
N VAL A 120 5.57 -13.08 7.79
CA VAL A 120 6.01 -13.23 9.17
C VAL A 120 7.24 -14.12 9.08
N PRO A 121 8.42 -13.66 9.57
CA PRO A 121 9.60 -14.51 9.64
C PRO A 121 9.21 -15.85 10.27
N SER A 122 9.64 -16.97 9.69
CA SER A 122 9.25 -18.32 10.14
C SER A 122 9.48 -18.53 11.65
N GLN A 123 10.48 -17.86 12.20
CA GLN A 123 10.81 -17.82 13.63
C GLN A 123 9.73 -17.19 14.51
N LEU A 124 8.97 -16.22 13.97
CA LEU A 124 7.86 -15.54 14.65
C LEU A 124 6.52 -16.22 14.39
N LEU A 125 6.38 -16.96 13.29
CA LEU A 125 5.13 -17.60 12.88
C LEU A 125 4.54 -18.49 13.97
N HIS A 126 5.37 -19.31 14.61
CA HIS A 126 4.94 -20.20 15.69
C HIS A 126 4.48 -19.45 16.96
N LYS A 127 5.12 -18.31 17.29
CA LYS A 127 4.74 -17.48 18.46
C LYS A 127 3.41 -16.77 18.21
N VAL A 128 3.23 -16.25 16.99
CA VAL A 128 2.00 -15.59 16.55
C VAL A 128 0.84 -16.59 16.49
N GLN A 129 1.05 -17.78 15.93
CA GLN A 129 0.04 -18.84 15.86
C GLN A 129 -0.47 -19.29 17.23
N MET A 130 0.40 -19.24 18.26
CA MET A 130 0.02 -19.55 19.63
C MET A 130 -0.60 -18.37 20.41
N GLY A 131 -0.92 -17.25 19.73
CA GLY A 131 -1.52 -16.07 20.36
C GLY A 131 -0.62 -15.40 21.41
N ARG A 132 0.70 -15.65 21.36
CA ARG A 132 1.65 -15.08 22.32
C ARG A 132 2.04 -13.67 21.90
N HIS A 133 2.06 -12.76 22.87
CA HIS A 133 2.63 -11.43 22.68
C HIS A 133 4.12 -11.54 22.30
N VAL A 134 4.48 -11.01 21.13
CA VAL A 134 5.87 -10.91 20.67
C VAL A 134 6.33 -9.46 20.94
N PRO A 135 7.22 -9.22 21.91
CA PRO A 135 7.74 -7.88 22.14
C PRO A 135 8.55 -7.40 20.93
N PRO A 136 8.59 -6.08 20.67
CA PRO A 136 9.38 -5.53 19.56
C PRO A 136 10.87 -5.82 19.76
N GLU A 137 11.49 -6.42 18.76
CA GLU A 137 12.92 -6.70 18.74
C GLU A 137 13.70 -5.44 18.35
N ARG A 138 14.90 -5.26 18.93
CA ARG A 138 15.79 -4.14 18.62
C ARG A 138 17.09 -4.69 18.05
N TYR A 139 17.50 -4.13 16.92
CA TYR A 139 18.73 -4.46 16.22
C TYR A 139 19.60 -3.22 16.11
N GLU A 140 20.91 -3.36 16.27
CA GLU A 140 21.85 -2.23 16.23
C GLU A 140 21.91 -1.60 14.84
N SER A 141 21.84 -2.42 13.79
CA SER A 141 21.84 -1.98 12.41
C SER A 141 21.10 -2.98 11.51
N ALA A 142 20.61 -2.48 10.38
CA ALA A 142 19.99 -3.29 9.34
C ALA A 142 20.38 -2.73 7.97
N SER A 143 20.55 -3.60 6.99
CA SER A 143 20.73 -3.25 5.59
C SER A 143 19.41 -3.38 4.86
N ILE A 144 18.92 -2.26 4.31
CA ILE A 144 17.65 -2.21 3.60
C ILE A 144 17.92 -1.95 2.11
N MET A 145 17.23 -2.69 1.23
CA MET A 145 17.26 -2.49 -0.21
C MET A 145 15.83 -2.39 -0.75
N PHE A 146 15.53 -1.28 -1.42
CA PHE A 146 14.28 -1.10 -2.14
C PHE A 146 14.48 -1.37 -3.62
N PHE A 147 13.55 -2.12 -4.21
CA PHE A 147 13.57 -2.41 -5.63
C PHE A 147 12.15 -2.63 -6.15
N SER A 148 12.00 -2.50 -7.46
CA SER A 148 10.74 -2.75 -8.12
C SER A 148 10.91 -3.55 -9.41
N ILE A 149 10.02 -4.50 -9.64
CA ILE A 149 10.01 -5.38 -10.81
C ILE A 149 8.71 -5.12 -11.56
N HIS A 150 8.83 -4.58 -12.77
CA HIS A 150 7.69 -4.18 -13.59
C HIS A 150 7.70 -4.94 -14.91
N ARG A 151 6.52 -5.22 -15.45
CA ARG A 151 6.32 -5.68 -16.81
C ARG A 151 5.47 -4.62 -17.52
N GLU A 152 5.79 -4.34 -18.78
CA GLU A 152 4.98 -3.44 -19.60
C GLU A 152 3.67 -4.19 -19.92
N GLU A 153 2.56 -3.73 -19.35
CA GLU A 153 1.25 -4.36 -19.54
C GLU A 153 0.59 -3.83 -20.81
N SER A 154 0.11 -4.74 -21.66
CA SER A 154 -0.79 -4.40 -22.78
C SER A 154 -2.25 -4.50 -22.32
N GLU A 155 -3.15 -3.70 -22.89
CA GLU A 155 -4.61 -3.82 -22.64
C GLU A 155 -5.14 -5.21 -23.04
N ASP A 156 -4.48 -5.88 -23.98
CA ASP A 156 -4.82 -7.23 -24.44
C ASP A 156 -4.25 -8.36 -23.57
N ASP A 157 -3.49 -8.05 -22.51
CA ASP A 157 -2.86 -9.10 -21.69
C ASP A 157 -3.91 -9.90 -20.90
N PRO A 158 -3.93 -11.24 -21.03
CA PRO A 158 -4.87 -12.06 -20.28
C PRO A 158 -4.54 -12.05 -18.78
N SER A 159 -5.58 -12.12 -17.94
CA SER A 159 -5.45 -12.16 -16.48
C SER A 159 -4.55 -13.30 -15.97
N SER A 160 -4.51 -14.41 -16.70
CA SER A 160 -3.62 -15.55 -16.42
C SER A 160 -2.14 -15.19 -16.53
N LEU A 161 -1.77 -14.29 -17.45
CA LEU A 161 -0.38 -13.84 -17.62
C LEU A 161 0.05 -12.93 -16.47
N ARG A 162 -0.86 -12.07 -15.99
CA ARG A 162 -0.63 -11.24 -14.79
C ARG A 162 -0.41 -12.11 -13.56
N GLN A 163 -1.27 -13.11 -13.35
CA GLN A 163 -1.12 -14.06 -12.24
C GLN A 163 0.19 -14.87 -12.32
N GLN A 164 0.58 -15.32 -13.52
CA GLN A 164 1.86 -16.01 -13.71
C GLN A 164 3.05 -15.10 -13.40
N PHE A 165 3.01 -13.85 -13.84
CA PHE A 165 4.06 -12.87 -13.57
C PHE A 165 4.19 -12.60 -12.07
N GLU A 166 3.09 -12.38 -11.36
CA GLU A 166 3.10 -12.20 -9.90
C GLU A 166 3.66 -13.42 -9.18
N MET A 167 3.21 -14.62 -9.56
CA MET A 167 3.67 -15.88 -8.95
C MET A 167 5.17 -16.08 -9.14
N LYS A 168 5.68 -15.92 -10.37
CA LYS A 168 7.11 -16.06 -10.68
C LYS A 168 7.96 -14.99 -10.00
N THR A 169 7.48 -13.75 -9.96
CA THR A 169 8.15 -12.65 -9.26
C THR A 169 8.28 -12.94 -7.76
N LYS A 170 7.19 -13.38 -7.11
CA LYS A 170 7.20 -13.78 -5.69
C LYS A 170 8.18 -14.93 -5.44
N HIS A 171 8.18 -15.96 -6.30
CA HIS A 171 9.09 -17.09 -6.16
C HIS A 171 10.56 -16.68 -6.27
N LEU A 172 10.89 -15.84 -7.25
CA LEU A 172 12.23 -15.29 -7.44
C LEU A 172 12.68 -14.50 -6.22
N ILE A 173 11.84 -13.59 -5.72
CA ILE A 173 12.16 -12.73 -4.58
C ILE A 173 12.42 -13.57 -3.32
N ASN A 174 11.57 -14.56 -3.05
CA ASN A 174 11.74 -15.45 -1.90
C ASN A 174 13.03 -16.28 -2.04
N SER A 175 13.34 -16.80 -3.23
CA SER A 175 14.60 -17.52 -3.49
C SER A 175 15.84 -16.67 -3.21
N VAL A 176 15.84 -15.40 -3.62
CA VAL A 176 16.94 -14.47 -3.32
C VAL A 176 17.00 -14.15 -1.83
N ALA A 177 15.85 -13.95 -1.19
CA ALA A 177 15.77 -13.63 0.22
C ALA A 177 16.31 -14.76 1.10
N ASP A 178 15.91 -16.00 0.84
CA ASP A 178 16.35 -17.18 1.57
C ASP A 178 17.88 -17.37 1.49
N LYS A 179 18.49 -17.12 0.32
CA LYS A 179 19.95 -17.21 0.12
C LYS A 179 20.75 -16.20 0.96
N HIS A 180 20.12 -15.12 1.39
CA HIS A 180 20.77 -14.01 2.09
C HIS A 180 20.21 -13.75 3.49
N SER A 181 19.37 -14.65 4.01
CA SER A 181 18.63 -14.46 5.25
C SER A 181 17.92 -13.09 5.29
N ALA A 182 17.34 -12.70 4.16
CA ALA A 182 16.64 -11.44 4.03
C ALA A 182 15.16 -11.60 4.39
N LEU A 183 14.64 -10.61 5.11
CA LEU A 183 13.22 -10.43 5.28
C LEU A 183 12.65 -9.69 4.07
N VAL A 184 11.64 -10.27 3.45
CA VAL A 184 10.89 -9.64 2.36
C VAL A 184 9.69 -8.93 2.97
N MET A 185 9.63 -7.62 2.76
CA MET A 185 8.50 -6.82 3.21
C MET A 185 7.70 -6.34 2.00
N PRO A 186 6.36 -6.58 1.98
CA PRO A 186 5.51 -5.99 0.97
C PRO A 186 5.48 -4.48 1.15
N THR A 187 5.47 -3.76 0.04
CA THR A 187 5.28 -2.30 0.06
C THR A 187 3.86 -1.96 -0.42
N CYS A 188 3.49 -0.69 -0.31
CA CYS A 188 2.20 -0.18 -0.81
C CYS A 188 2.06 -0.23 -2.34
N ASN A 189 3.11 -0.58 -3.09
CA ASN A 189 3.04 -0.83 -4.53
C ASN A 189 3.28 -2.33 -4.80
N PRO A 190 2.37 -3.04 -5.50
CA PRO A 190 2.46 -4.49 -5.73
C PRO A 190 3.70 -4.92 -6.53
N THR A 191 4.35 -3.97 -7.21
CA THR A 191 5.59 -4.21 -7.97
C THR A 191 6.84 -3.77 -7.21
N CYS A 192 6.69 -3.17 -6.02
CA CYS A 192 7.80 -2.70 -5.20
C CYS A 192 7.99 -3.60 -3.96
N TYR A 193 9.24 -3.87 -3.64
CA TYR A 193 9.65 -4.80 -2.61
C TYR A 193 10.78 -4.20 -1.78
N MET A 194 10.84 -4.61 -0.52
CA MET A 194 11.91 -4.27 0.39
C MET A 194 12.57 -5.54 0.91
N PHE A 195 13.90 -5.63 0.76
CA PHE A 195 14.71 -6.57 1.52
C PHE A 195 15.27 -5.88 2.76
N ALA A 196 15.15 -6.53 3.91
CA ALA A 196 15.86 -6.17 5.13
C ALA A 196 16.78 -7.32 5.54
N THR A 197 18.06 -7.02 5.74
CA THR A 197 19.12 -7.98 6.11
C THR A 197 19.96 -7.43 7.26
N GLY A 198 20.84 -8.23 7.83
CA GLY A 198 21.53 -7.89 9.08
C GLY A 198 20.66 -8.13 10.32
N ILE A 199 19.56 -8.88 10.16
CA ILE A 199 18.59 -9.20 11.19
C ILE A 199 18.28 -10.72 11.09
N PRO A 200 18.41 -11.51 12.17
CA PRO A 200 18.91 -11.11 13.49
C PRO A 200 20.44 -11.00 13.56
N GLU A 201 21.15 -11.56 12.60
CA GLU A 201 22.62 -11.58 12.58
C GLU A 201 23.17 -10.28 11.96
N ALA A 202 23.78 -9.44 12.80
CA ALA A 202 24.42 -8.21 12.34
C ALA A 202 25.59 -8.54 11.39
N HIS A 203 25.72 -7.73 10.33
CA HIS A 203 26.81 -7.86 9.37
C HIS A 203 27.66 -6.59 9.39
N PRO A 204 28.99 -6.68 9.57
CA PRO A 204 29.85 -5.50 9.71
C PRO A 204 29.98 -4.69 8.42
N ASP A 205 29.75 -5.31 7.27
CA ASP A 205 29.85 -4.68 5.96
C ASP A 205 28.48 -4.63 5.27
N HIS A 206 27.75 -3.54 5.53
CA HIS A 206 26.43 -3.29 4.97
C HIS A 206 26.45 -3.15 3.45
N ALA A 207 27.50 -2.53 2.90
CA ALA A 207 27.63 -2.27 1.47
C ALA A 207 27.86 -3.57 0.70
N PHE A 208 28.72 -4.46 1.20
CA PHE A 208 28.95 -5.78 0.63
C PHE A 208 27.67 -6.63 0.60
N LEU A 209 26.89 -6.60 1.68
CA LEU A 209 25.63 -7.35 1.79
C LEU A 209 24.60 -6.87 0.77
N LEU A 210 24.41 -5.54 0.66
CA LEU A 210 23.51 -4.93 -0.33
C LEU A 210 23.96 -5.20 -1.77
N LEU A 211 25.26 -5.14 -2.03
CA LEU A 211 25.83 -5.48 -3.33
C LEU A 211 25.54 -6.94 -3.71
N ARG A 212 25.70 -7.87 -2.77
CA ARG A 212 25.48 -9.30 -3.00
C ARG A 212 23.99 -9.63 -3.21
N LEU A 213 23.10 -8.95 -2.50
CA LEU A 213 21.65 -9.00 -2.72
C LEU A 213 21.30 -8.51 -4.12
N ALA A 214 21.75 -7.31 -4.49
CA ALA A 214 21.49 -6.70 -5.79
C ALA A 214 22.02 -7.58 -6.94
N MET A 215 23.24 -8.12 -6.82
CA MET A 215 23.83 -9.01 -7.82
C MET A 215 23.03 -10.30 -8.01
N ASN A 216 22.59 -10.94 -6.92
CA ASN A 216 21.81 -12.17 -7.04
C ASN A 216 20.40 -11.91 -7.54
N LEU A 217 19.79 -10.79 -7.15
CA LEU A 217 18.50 -10.35 -7.69
C LEU A 217 18.58 -10.14 -9.21
N VAL A 218 19.61 -9.43 -9.69
CA VAL A 218 19.83 -9.22 -11.13
C VAL A 218 20.01 -10.54 -11.87
N LYS A 219 20.79 -11.48 -11.31
CA LYS A 219 21.03 -12.80 -11.92
C LYS A 219 19.74 -13.59 -12.12
N GLU A 220 18.93 -13.70 -11.08
CA GLU A 220 17.65 -14.42 -11.17
C GLU A 220 16.67 -13.68 -12.09
N LEU A 221 16.70 -12.34 -12.09
CA LEU A 221 15.80 -11.51 -12.90
C LEU A 221 16.09 -11.62 -14.41
N ILE A 222 17.31 -11.96 -14.83
CA ILE A 222 17.60 -12.22 -16.25
C ILE A 222 16.73 -13.37 -16.77
N VAL A 223 16.52 -14.41 -15.97
CA VAL A 223 15.67 -15.55 -16.34
C VAL A 223 14.22 -15.08 -16.50
N LEU A 224 13.69 -14.38 -15.50
CA LEU A 224 12.32 -13.87 -15.54
C LEU A 224 12.09 -12.88 -16.69
N ARG A 225 13.10 -12.04 -16.99
CA ARG A 225 13.07 -11.09 -18.10
C ARG A 225 12.98 -11.79 -19.44
N ASN A 226 13.75 -12.85 -19.64
CA ASN A 226 13.72 -13.62 -20.88
C ASN A 226 12.39 -14.36 -21.08
N GLU A 227 11.72 -14.74 -19.99
CA GLU A 227 10.45 -15.45 -20.05
C GLU A 227 9.24 -14.52 -20.21
N MET A 228 9.25 -13.36 -19.55
CA MET A 228 8.04 -12.54 -19.34
C MET A 228 8.18 -11.09 -19.77
N GLY A 229 9.38 -10.62 -20.14
CA GLY A 229 9.61 -9.23 -20.55
C GLY A 229 9.47 -8.22 -19.42
N CYS A 230 10.30 -8.35 -18.37
CA CYS A 230 10.27 -7.46 -17.20
C CYS A 230 11.53 -6.59 -17.04
N CYS A 231 11.40 -5.52 -16.25
CA CYS A 231 12.44 -4.56 -15.92
C CYS A 231 12.60 -4.44 -14.40
N LEU A 232 13.84 -4.23 -13.96
CA LEU A 232 14.20 -3.99 -12.56
C LEU A 232 14.59 -2.51 -12.39
N SER A 233 14.06 -1.88 -11.34
CA SER A 233 14.50 -0.56 -10.89
C SER A 233 14.90 -0.64 -9.43
N PHE A 234 16.13 -0.23 -9.11
CA PHE A 234 16.54 0.01 -7.74
C PHE A 234 16.05 1.38 -7.30
N ARG A 235 15.62 1.49 -6.04
CA ARG A 235 15.23 2.75 -5.42
C ARG A 235 16.20 3.02 -4.25
N ALA A 236 16.65 4.27 -4.15
CA ALA A 236 17.40 4.76 -2.99
C ALA A 236 16.42 5.28 -1.93
#